data_AF-A0A945URH8-F1
#
_entry.id   AF-A0A945URH8-F1
#
_cell.length_a   1.000
_cell.length_b   1.000
_cell.length_c   1.000
_cell.angle_alpha   90.00
_cell.angle_beta   90.00
_cell.angle_gamma   90.00
#
_symmetry.space_group_name_H-M   'P 1'
#
loop_
_entity.id
_entity.type
_entity.pdbx_description
1 polymer ?
#
loop_
_entity_poly.entity_id
_entity_poly.type
_entity_poly.pdbx_seq_one_letter_code
_entity_poly.pdbx_strand_id
1 'polypeptide(L)'
;MPSVSCPVNLIHCLLVLILAGEPVSSDLAAQSITETKIRLMADALRARDSGDLELARRNLLKLSEMAPDDPAVKRLLKDVRADLADEKVRLNSEPKIGSPAASTNLQRAAPAAADSFEPLPPLPDPAAELAAMEAEIEAAAAEEETRQMGLIAAARQEAYDAEQLADAGRFDAAIARLDSAIWSMPENPLTAPVIAELNAQRDDVVKAQVLAKQVAKIERAPVTVAVSTTSERDPIDDLWAGARADYNSGSLERSRDALREVLALDPSNQAARRLVNQIDDELRANPEAWRQQTRRSLISEVEQAWRRPGTAAPPSKEAGYGAAARNPLFEKLDAIEIPTVSFNSVELQRVVSTLSDLSREFDNGGGARKGVNIIVIDPMDRRPTVSLTLRELSLKRVLDFITDSIGYQYEVQTDAIVMRPGGETSTLDTEFFPITRSTVIRMTGIGGGLASGGATAVVNDPFSPAPVATVNAPGGGSEAEALKQFLQQAGVDFLQQPGSNLAYDGSAMIVTQTTRNIERIRNILNRYNDVRQVEIEAKFMEIQEGALEELGVQWGIAHGINGDP
;
A
#
# COMPACT_ATOMS: atom_id res chain seq x y z
N MET A 1 -54.12 3.27 -12.99
CA MET A 1 -54.71 3.99 -14.15
C MET A 1 -54.37 5.46 -14.00
N PRO A 2 -54.16 6.24 -15.08
CA PRO A 2 -53.53 5.93 -16.37
C PRO A 2 -51.98 6.12 -16.27
N SER A 3 -51.07 5.80 -17.19
CA SER A 3 -51.03 5.42 -18.62
C SER A 3 -51.06 6.55 -19.67
N VAL A 4 -49.87 7.09 -20.01
CA VAL A 4 -49.52 7.86 -21.23
C VAL A 4 -48.06 7.48 -21.58
N SER A 5 -47.76 6.59 -22.53
CA SER A 5 -47.74 6.70 -24.01
C SER A 5 -46.39 7.12 -24.60
N CYS A 6 -45.76 6.24 -25.37
CA CYS A 6 -44.55 6.51 -26.18
C CYS A 6 -44.88 6.89 -27.63
N PRO A 7 -43.90 7.48 -28.35
CA PRO A 7 -43.57 7.12 -29.74
C PRO A 7 -42.36 6.16 -29.77
N VAL A 8 -42.16 5.17 -30.67
CA VAL A 8 -42.47 5.02 -32.11
C VAL A 8 -41.56 5.94 -32.96
N ASN A 9 -40.67 5.48 -33.85
CA ASN A 9 -40.26 4.11 -34.29
C ASN A 9 -38.71 4.10 -34.59
N LEU A 10 -38.03 3.43 -35.55
CA LEU A 10 -38.36 2.64 -36.76
C LEU A 10 -37.21 1.67 -37.16
N ILE A 11 -37.51 0.37 -37.33
CA ILE A 11 -36.99 -0.64 -38.32
C ILE A 11 -35.51 -0.52 -38.80
N HIS A 12 -34.64 -1.54 -38.58
CA HIS A 12 -34.45 -2.63 -39.58
C HIS A 12 -33.94 -4.00 -39.04
N CYS A 13 -34.28 -5.02 -39.84
CA CYS A 13 -34.07 -6.48 -39.82
C CYS A 13 -33.06 -7.12 -38.84
N LEU A 14 -33.34 -8.25 -38.15
CA LEU A 14 -34.09 -9.51 -38.45
C LEU A 14 -33.21 -10.62 -39.07
N LEU A 15 -33.30 -11.82 -38.47
CA LEU A 15 -33.01 -13.17 -39.01
C LEU A 15 -31.53 -13.69 -38.91
N VAL A 16 -31.20 -14.95 -38.54
CA VAL A 16 -31.66 -15.89 -37.46
C VAL A 16 -30.83 -17.21 -37.50
N LEU A 17 -30.88 -18.01 -36.41
CA LEU A 17 -30.50 -19.45 -36.28
C LEU A 17 -29.00 -19.89 -36.33
N ILE A 18 -28.44 -20.08 -35.12
CA ILE A 18 -27.84 -21.34 -34.59
C ILE A 18 -27.07 -22.27 -35.55
N LEU A 19 -25.76 -22.51 -35.29
CA LEU A 19 -25.29 -23.83 -34.83
C LEU A 19 -23.93 -23.77 -34.09
N ALA A 20 -23.53 -24.90 -33.49
CA ALA A 20 -22.53 -25.00 -32.42
C ALA A 20 -21.05 -24.86 -32.85
N GLY A 21 -20.22 -24.42 -31.90
CA GLY A 21 -18.76 -24.50 -31.95
C GLY A 21 -18.11 -23.71 -30.82
N GLU A 22 -17.41 -24.38 -29.89
CA GLU A 22 -16.46 -23.72 -28.99
C GLU A 22 -15.16 -23.37 -29.74
N PRO A 23 -14.58 -22.20 -29.47
CA PRO A 23 -13.13 -22.06 -29.59
C PRO A 23 -12.50 -21.42 -28.34
N VAL A 24 -11.62 -22.22 -27.71
CA VAL A 24 -10.25 -21.86 -27.27
C VAL A 24 -9.91 -20.36 -27.16
N SER A 25 -9.42 -19.97 -25.99
CA SER A 25 -8.91 -18.62 -25.66
C SER A 25 -7.99 -18.02 -26.73
N SER A 26 -8.18 -16.73 -27.01
CA SER A 26 -7.40 -15.99 -28.01
C SER A 26 -7.00 -14.58 -27.54
N ASP A 27 -6.18 -14.52 -26.48
CA ASP A 27 -5.48 -13.30 -26.03
C ASP A 27 -4.44 -12.82 -27.05
N LEU A 28 -4.85 -12.17 -28.15
CA LEU A 28 -3.89 -11.57 -29.10
C LEU A 28 -4.42 -10.42 -30.00
N ALA A 29 -5.13 -9.42 -29.45
CA ALA A 29 -5.62 -8.28 -30.26
C ALA A 29 -5.74 -6.92 -29.53
N ALA A 30 -4.86 -6.59 -28.56
CA ALA A 30 -4.95 -5.32 -27.81
C ALA A 30 -3.61 -4.69 -27.37
N GLN A 31 -2.50 -4.91 -28.09
CA GLN A 31 -1.24 -4.21 -27.78
C GLN A 31 -1.40 -2.70 -28.01
N SER A 32 -1.14 -1.92 -26.96
CA SER A 32 -1.38 -0.48 -27.02
C SER A 32 -0.29 0.26 -27.81
N ILE A 33 -0.62 1.43 -28.37
CA ILE A 33 0.36 2.31 -29.01
C ILE A 33 1.45 2.71 -28.00
N THR A 34 1.09 2.89 -26.73
CA THR A 34 2.00 3.19 -25.62
C THR A 34 2.97 2.03 -25.35
N GLU A 35 2.47 0.80 -25.28
CA GLU A 35 3.28 -0.42 -25.08
C GLU A 35 4.25 -0.64 -26.25
N THR A 36 3.80 -0.41 -27.49
CA THR A 36 4.65 -0.49 -28.69
C THR A 36 5.77 0.55 -28.65
N LYS A 37 5.50 1.77 -28.17
CA LYS A 37 6.51 2.83 -27.96
C LYS A 37 7.51 2.46 -26.87
N ILE A 38 7.05 1.98 -25.71
CA ILE A 38 7.92 1.53 -24.59
C ILE A 38 8.84 0.40 -25.07
N ARG A 39 8.29 -0.59 -25.78
CA ARG A 39 9.07 -1.71 -26.33
C ARG A 39 10.14 -1.24 -27.32
N LEU A 40 9.77 -0.39 -28.29
CA LEU A 40 10.76 0.14 -29.25
C LEU A 40 11.82 1.04 -28.61
N MET A 41 11.49 1.75 -27.53
CA MET A 41 12.47 2.52 -26.77
C MET A 41 13.45 1.59 -26.03
N ALA A 42 12.95 0.55 -25.36
CA ALA A 42 13.78 -0.44 -24.68
C ALA A 42 14.66 -1.24 -25.64
N ASP A 43 14.10 -1.69 -26.77
CA ASP A 43 14.84 -2.42 -27.81
C ASP A 43 15.81 -1.51 -28.59
N ALA A 44 15.59 -0.19 -28.65
CA ALA A 44 16.55 0.77 -29.18
C ALA A 44 17.73 1.03 -28.23
N LEU A 45 17.46 1.23 -26.94
CA LEU A 45 18.49 1.43 -25.92
C LEU A 45 19.37 0.19 -25.79
N ARG A 46 18.76 -1.00 -25.61
CA ARG A 46 19.48 -2.28 -25.55
C ARG A 46 20.40 -2.51 -26.76
N ALA A 47 19.95 -2.14 -27.96
CA ALA A 47 20.76 -2.25 -29.18
C ALA A 47 21.93 -1.26 -29.23
N ARG A 48 21.78 -0.05 -28.68
CA ARG A 48 22.89 0.90 -28.51
C ARG A 48 23.91 0.37 -27.50
N ASP A 49 23.44 -0.10 -26.35
CA ASP A 49 24.28 -0.63 -25.27
C ASP A 49 25.02 -1.91 -25.69
N SER A 50 24.47 -2.69 -26.63
CA SER A 50 25.13 -3.84 -27.25
C SER A 50 25.96 -3.51 -28.50
N GLY A 51 26.11 -2.23 -28.86
CA GLY A 51 26.91 -1.77 -30.01
C GLY A 51 26.27 -1.94 -31.40
N ASP A 52 25.04 -2.44 -31.54
CA ASP A 52 24.34 -2.51 -32.83
C ASP A 52 23.63 -1.16 -33.13
N LEU A 53 24.46 -0.17 -33.47
CA LEU A 53 24.02 1.18 -33.79
C LEU A 53 23.08 1.25 -34.99
N GLU A 54 23.19 0.31 -35.96
CA GLU A 54 22.29 0.26 -37.12
C GLU A 54 20.91 -0.33 -36.75
N LEU A 55 20.81 -1.25 -35.78
CA LEU A 55 19.53 -1.68 -35.20
C LEU A 55 18.92 -0.59 -34.31
N ALA A 56 19.71 0.02 -33.42
CA ALA A 56 19.27 1.16 -32.61
C ALA A 56 18.70 2.29 -33.47
N ARG A 57 19.40 2.68 -34.54
CA ARG A 57 18.94 3.67 -35.54
C ARG A 57 17.60 3.30 -36.18
N ARG A 58 17.39 2.02 -36.54
CA ARG A 58 16.13 1.55 -37.15
C ARG A 58 14.96 1.58 -36.17
N ASN A 59 15.16 1.23 -34.90
CA ASN A 59 14.11 1.29 -33.89
C ASN A 59 13.75 2.74 -33.53
N LEU A 60 14.74 3.64 -33.39
CA LEU A 60 14.51 5.06 -33.14
C LEU A 60 13.78 5.75 -34.31
N LEU A 61 14.02 5.34 -35.56
CA LEU A 61 13.28 5.85 -36.72
C LEU A 61 11.78 5.47 -36.65
N LYS A 62 11.46 4.18 -36.44
CA LYS A 62 10.07 3.73 -36.22
C LYS A 62 9.38 4.43 -35.04
N LEU A 63 10.14 4.70 -33.98
CA LEU A 63 9.63 5.44 -32.83
C LEU A 63 9.33 6.90 -33.21
N SER A 64 10.21 7.56 -33.97
CA SER A 64 9.98 8.92 -34.48
C SER A 64 8.81 9.03 -35.46
N GLU A 65 8.50 7.98 -36.23
CA GLU A 65 7.30 7.90 -37.09
C GLU A 65 6.01 7.86 -36.25
N MET A 66 6.05 7.30 -35.04
CA MET A 66 4.92 7.22 -34.11
C MET A 66 4.90 8.33 -33.03
N ALA A 67 5.99 9.08 -32.87
CA ALA A 67 6.15 10.16 -31.88
C ALA A 67 7.07 11.27 -32.46
N PRO A 68 6.60 12.03 -33.47
CA PRO A 68 7.43 12.98 -34.21
C PRO A 68 7.91 14.17 -33.37
N ASP A 69 7.32 14.42 -32.19
CA ASP A 69 7.65 15.56 -31.35
C ASP A 69 8.57 15.27 -30.16
N ASP A 70 8.86 14.00 -29.85
CA ASP A 70 9.65 13.62 -28.68
C ASP A 70 11.10 14.16 -28.73
N PRO A 71 11.52 15.01 -27.76
CA PRO A 71 12.86 15.60 -27.76
C PRO A 71 13.95 14.63 -27.29
N ALA A 72 13.62 13.60 -26.51
CA ALA A 72 14.58 12.57 -26.10
C ALA A 72 14.90 11.64 -27.27
N VAL A 73 13.88 11.22 -28.03
CA VAL A 73 14.07 10.43 -29.27
C VAL A 73 14.88 11.21 -30.29
N LYS A 74 14.59 12.51 -30.50
CA LYS A 74 15.38 13.38 -31.39
C LYS A 74 16.86 13.50 -30.97
N ARG A 75 17.15 13.56 -29.66
CA ARG A 75 18.52 13.54 -29.12
C ARG A 75 19.19 12.19 -29.36
N LEU A 76 18.61 11.09 -28.87
CA LEU A 76 19.14 9.74 -29.03
C LEU A 76 19.41 9.37 -30.51
N LEU A 77 18.54 9.79 -31.44
CA LEU A 77 18.70 9.54 -32.87
C LEU A 77 19.82 10.41 -33.48
N LYS A 78 20.05 11.64 -32.97
CA LYS A 78 21.23 12.44 -33.31
C LYS A 78 22.51 11.79 -32.79
N ASP A 79 22.49 11.35 -31.53
CA ASP A 79 23.66 10.79 -30.85
C ASP A 79 24.08 9.45 -31.48
N VAL A 80 23.13 8.52 -31.70
CA VAL A 80 23.39 7.26 -32.42
C VAL A 80 23.83 7.49 -33.87
N ARG A 81 23.41 8.59 -34.52
CA ARG A 81 23.95 8.98 -35.84
C ARG A 81 25.39 9.51 -35.76
N ALA A 82 25.78 10.16 -34.66
CA ALA A 82 27.15 10.59 -34.42
C ALA A 82 28.05 9.39 -34.09
N ASP A 83 27.64 8.53 -33.14
CA ASP A 83 28.32 7.28 -32.78
C ASP A 83 28.60 6.43 -34.05
N LEU A 84 27.61 6.31 -34.93
CA LEU A 84 27.65 5.54 -36.18
C LEU A 84 28.43 6.24 -37.31
N ALA A 85 28.61 7.56 -37.24
CA ALA A 85 29.52 8.30 -38.11
C ALA A 85 30.97 8.15 -37.63
N ASP A 86 31.22 8.26 -36.33
CA ASP A 86 32.51 8.04 -35.68
C ASP A 86 33.00 6.61 -35.90
N GLU A 87 32.13 5.60 -35.78
CA GLU A 87 32.41 4.21 -36.13
C GLU A 87 32.88 4.10 -37.60
N LYS A 88 32.16 4.76 -38.52
CA LYS A 88 32.51 4.78 -39.95
C LYS A 88 33.74 5.64 -40.28
N VAL A 89 34.14 6.57 -39.40
CA VAL A 89 35.44 7.28 -39.50
C VAL A 89 36.56 6.39 -38.98
N ARG A 90 36.41 5.78 -37.80
CA ARG A 90 37.39 4.84 -37.19
C ARG A 90 37.71 3.68 -38.12
N LEU A 91 36.71 3.08 -38.75
CA LEU A 91 36.86 2.01 -39.75
C LEU A 91 37.55 2.46 -41.06
N ASN A 92 37.72 3.77 -41.29
CA ASN A 92 38.31 4.35 -42.50
C ASN A 92 39.55 5.23 -42.23
N SER A 93 40.12 5.27 -41.01
CA SER A 93 41.26 6.14 -40.70
C SER A 93 42.32 5.51 -39.78
N GLU A 94 43.45 5.14 -40.38
CA GLU A 94 44.75 5.08 -39.69
C GLU A 94 45.43 6.48 -39.66
N PRO A 95 46.37 6.74 -38.74
CA PRO A 95 46.44 8.05 -38.09
C PRO A 95 47.41 9.07 -38.73
N LYS A 96 47.19 10.35 -38.41
CA LYS A 96 48.22 11.41 -38.46
C LYS A 96 47.97 12.53 -37.45
N ILE A 97 49.03 13.29 -37.15
CA ILE A 97 49.19 14.14 -35.96
C ILE A 97 49.05 15.62 -36.36
N GLY A 98 48.39 16.46 -35.53
CA GLY A 98 48.46 17.92 -35.69
C GLY A 98 47.49 18.76 -34.84
N SER A 99 48.01 19.83 -34.23
CA SER A 99 47.34 20.98 -33.59
C SER A 99 48.24 22.22 -33.86
N PRO A 100 47.93 23.51 -33.54
CA PRO A 100 46.80 24.07 -32.76
C PRO A 100 46.19 25.39 -33.33
N ALA A 101 45.60 26.20 -32.42
CA ALA A 101 44.66 27.33 -32.56
C ALA A 101 45.15 28.76 -32.96
N ALA A 102 44.17 29.68 -33.12
CA ALA A 102 44.09 31.09 -32.60
C ALA A 102 44.33 32.38 -33.46
N SER A 103 43.24 33.16 -33.67
CA SER A 103 43.02 34.61 -33.33
C SER A 103 43.51 35.88 -34.11
N THR A 104 42.65 36.93 -34.06
CA THR A 104 42.85 38.42 -33.77
C THR A 104 42.75 39.58 -34.81
N ASN A 105 42.03 40.68 -34.43
CA ASN A 105 42.25 42.16 -34.66
C ASN A 105 42.01 42.88 -36.04
N LEU A 106 41.78 44.22 -36.20
CA LEU A 106 41.24 45.39 -35.40
C LEU A 106 41.08 46.71 -36.27
N GLN A 107 40.88 47.93 -35.66
CA GLN A 107 40.92 49.35 -36.20
C GLN A 107 39.55 49.98 -36.65
N ARG A 108 39.22 51.31 -36.84
CA ARG A 108 39.70 52.72 -36.51
C ARG A 108 38.81 53.77 -37.28
N ALA A 109 38.78 55.12 -37.16
CA ALA A 109 38.63 56.18 -36.11
C ALA A 109 38.43 57.59 -36.80
N ALA A 110 37.97 58.69 -36.15
CA ALA A 110 37.53 59.96 -36.84
C ALA A 110 37.73 61.35 -36.11
N PRO A 111 37.78 62.53 -36.81
CA PRO A 111 37.89 63.92 -36.26
C PRO A 111 36.84 64.98 -36.77
N ALA A 112 36.96 66.28 -36.42
CA ALA A 112 36.05 67.42 -36.80
C ALA A 112 36.70 68.86 -36.78
N ALA A 113 35.98 69.94 -37.18
CA ALA A 113 36.37 71.39 -37.08
C ALA A 113 35.16 72.39 -37.24
N ALA A 114 35.31 73.71 -36.94
CA ALA A 114 34.23 74.75 -36.92
C ALA A 114 34.72 76.22 -37.13
N ASP A 115 33.83 77.22 -37.31
CA ASP A 115 34.11 78.70 -37.22
C ASP A 115 32.84 79.60 -36.97
N SER A 116 32.96 80.95 -36.98
CA SER A 116 32.23 81.89 -36.07
C SER A 116 31.67 83.21 -36.67
N PHE A 117 30.65 83.87 -36.07
CA PHE A 117 30.30 85.32 -36.24
C PHE A 117 29.35 85.89 -35.12
N GLU A 118 29.17 87.22 -35.03
CA GLU A 118 28.56 87.99 -33.89
C GLU A 118 27.16 88.66 -34.15
N PRO A 119 26.46 89.24 -33.12
CA PRO A 119 24.98 89.19 -33.03
C PRO A 119 24.16 90.50 -33.13
N LEU A 120 22.83 90.36 -32.95
CA LEU A 120 21.78 91.39 -32.78
C LEU A 120 21.01 91.13 -31.45
N PRO A 121 20.23 92.10 -30.91
CA PRO A 121 19.66 91.98 -29.55
C PRO A 121 18.57 90.90 -29.43
N PRO A 122 18.45 90.25 -28.26
CA PRO A 122 17.54 89.12 -28.06
C PRO A 122 16.07 89.53 -28.00
N LEU A 123 15.23 88.68 -28.59
CA LEU A 123 13.80 88.57 -28.29
C LEU A 123 13.63 87.87 -26.92
N PRO A 124 12.47 87.98 -26.24
CA PRO A 124 12.22 87.17 -25.04
C PRO A 124 12.35 85.68 -25.36
N ASP A 125 13.13 84.95 -24.55
CA ASP A 125 13.44 83.55 -24.81
C ASP A 125 12.20 82.66 -24.62
N PRO A 126 11.72 81.91 -25.63
CA PRO A 126 10.59 80.99 -25.46
C PRO A 126 10.90 79.83 -24.50
N ALA A 127 12.17 79.58 -24.22
CA ALA A 127 12.62 78.66 -23.18
C ALA A 127 12.30 79.18 -21.76
N ALA A 128 12.26 80.50 -21.54
CA ALA A 128 11.91 81.09 -20.26
C ALA A 128 10.39 81.04 -19.99
N GLU A 129 9.56 81.21 -21.03
CA GLU A 129 8.10 81.01 -20.91
C GLU A 129 7.77 79.52 -20.66
N LEU A 130 8.44 78.59 -21.36
CA LEU A 130 8.30 77.15 -21.09
C LEU A 130 8.70 76.79 -19.66
N ALA A 131 9.88 77.23 -19.19
CA ALA A 131 10.33 76.96 -17.82
C ALA A 131 9.39 77.56 -16.75
N ALA A 132 8.75 78.69 -17.03
CA ALA A 132 7.75 79.28 -16.13
C ALA A 132 6.46 78.43 -16.08
N MET A 133 5.99 77.94 -17.23
CA MET A 133 4.83 77.03 -17.28
C MET A 133 5.14 75.66 -16.64
N GLU A 134 6.34 75.12 -16.84
CA GLU A 134 6.78 73.87 -16.20
C GLU A 134 6.83 74.03 -14.68
N ALA A 135 7.34 75.15 -14.16
CA ALA A 135 7.34 75.45 -12.73
C ALA A 135 5.92 75.68 -12.14
N GLU A 136 5.00 76.27 -12.90
CA GLU A 136 3.60 76.43 -12.48
C GLU A 136 2.85 75.07 -12.42
N ILE A 137 3.15 74.18 -13.37
CA ILE A 137 2.65 72.79 -13.37
C ILE A 137 3.24 71.97 -12.21
N GLU A 138 4.55 72.10 -11.95
CA GLU A 138 5.22 71.42 -10.83
C GLU A 138 4.68 71.91 -9.47
N ALA A 139 4.45 73.22 -9.31
CA ALA A 139 3.83 73.77 -8.12
C ALA A 139 2.39 73.24 -7.91
N ALA A 140 1.55 73.23 -8.96
CA ALA A 140 0.19 72.70 -8.88
C ALA A 140 0.15 71.19 -8.60
N ALA A 141 1.11 70.42 -9.14
CA ALA A 141 1.27 69.00 -8.84
C ALA A 141 1.67 68.77 -7.37
N ALA A 142 2.61 69.56 -6.85
CA ALA A 142 3.03 69.49 -5.45
C ALA A 142 1.88 69.86 -4.48
N GLU A 143 1.09 70.90 -4.77
CA GLU A 143 -0.09 71.23 -3.95
C GLU A 143 -1.09 70.06 -3.88
N GLU A 144 -1.44 69.46 -5.01
CA GLU A 144 -2.38 68.34 -5.06
C GLU A 144 -1.77 67.04 -4.47
N GLU A 145 -0.45 66.82 -4.53
CA GLU A 145 0.24 65.76 -3.78
C GLU A 145 0.12 65.98 -2.26
N THR A 146 0.36 67.20 -1.74
CA THR A 146 0.20 67.47 -0.30
C THR A 146 -1.24 67.23 0.18
N ARG A 147 -2.22 67.55 -0.65
CA ARG A 147 -3.64 67.27 -0.40
C ARG A 147 -3.92 65.77 -0.32
N GLN A 148 -3.40 64.99 -1.26
CA GLN A 148 -3.58 63.53 -1.29
C GLN A 148 -2.86 62.85 -0.12
N MET A 149 -1.67 63.32 0.26
CA MET A 149 -0.98 62.90 1.49
C MET A 149 -1.80 63.23 2.76
N GLY A 150 -2.51 64.36 2.78
CA GLY A 150 -3.48 64.68 3.84
C GLY A 150 -4.64 63.70 3.93
N LEU A 151 -5.22 63.29 2.79
CA LEU A 151 -6.27 62.25 2.74
C LEU A 151 -5.74 60.88 3.20
N ILE A 152 -4.53 60.50 2.79
CA ILE A 152 -3.88 59.25 3.22
C ILE A 152 -3.65 59.24 4.75
N ALA A 153 -3.23 60.37 5.33
CA ALA A 153 -3.06 60.50 6.77
C ALA A 153 -4.39 60.37 7.52
N ALA A 154 -5.46 61.00 7.03
CA ALA A 154 -6.80 60.87 7.62
C ALA A 154 -7.36 59.43 7.50
N ALA A 155 -7.21 58.80 6.33
CA ALA A 155 -7.64 57.42 6.10
C ALA A 155 -6.93 56.41 7.03
N ARG A 156 -5.64 56.62 7.31
CA ARG A 156 -4.89 55.83 8.30
C ARG A 156 -5.34 56.07 9.74
N GLN A 157 -5.84 57.26 10.07
CA GLN A 157 -6.46 57.51 11.36
C GLN A 157 -7.83 56.82 11.48
N GLU A 158 -8.67 56.85 10.42
CA GLU A 158 -9.94 56.11 10.41
C GLU A 158 -9.74 54.58 10.47
N ALA A 159 -8.64 54.06 9.90
CA ALA A 159 -8.24 52.66 10.04
C ALA A 159 -7.93 52.28 11.50
N TYR A 160 -7.18 53.11 12.21
CA TYR A 160 -6.85 52.89 13.62
C TYR A 160 -8.09 53.01 14.54
N ASP A 161 -9.00 53.96 14.26
CA ASP A 161 -10.32 54.02 14.88
C ASP A 161 -11.14 52.73 14.64
N ALA A 162 -11.04 52.14 13.43
CA ALA A 162 -11.72 50.90 13.08
C ALA A 162 -11.13 49.67 13.78
N GLU A 163 -9.80 49.61 13.95
CA GLU A 163 -9.11 48.57 14.73
C GLU A 163 -9.62 48.55 16.18
N GLN A 164 -9.65 49.72 16.86
CA GLN A 164 -10.23 49.83 18.21
C GLN A 164 -11.72 49.42 18.28
N LEU A 165 -12.49 49.67 17.21
CA LEU A 165 -13.88 49.23 17.12
C LEU A 165 -14.02 47.72 16.92
N ALA A 166 -13.07 47.07 16.24
CA ALA A 166 -13.01 45.62 16.09
C ALA A 166 -12.62 44.94 17.42
N ASP A 167 -11.62 45.46 18.12
CA ASP A 167 -11.22 45.02 19.48
C ASP A 167 -12.36 45.15 20.50
N ALA A 168 -13.15 46.23 20.40
CA ALA A 168 -14.37 46.42 21.19
C ALA A 168 -15.54 45.49 20.77
N GLY A 169 -15.33 44.56 19.84
CA GLY A 169 -16.33 43.62 19.32
C GLY A 169 -17.39 44.27 18.43
N ARG A 170 -17.22 45.53 18.04
CA ARG A 170 -18.19 46.33 17.25
C ARG A 170 -17.87 46.27 15.76
N PHE A 171 -17.64 45.05 15.25
CA PHE A 171 -17.20 44.79 13.87
C PHE A 171 -18.00 45.54 12.79
N ASP A 172 -19.34 45.61 12.89
CA ASP A 172 -20.17 46.32 11.91
C ASP A 172 -19.90 47.84 11.87
N ALA A 173 -19.45 48.44 12.99
CA ALA A 173 -19.02 49.82 13.05
C ALA A 173 -17.58 50.03 12.56
N ALA A 174 -16.71 49.03 12.74
CA ALA A 174 -15.35 49.03 12.19
C ALA A 174 -15.38 48.94 10.65
N ILE A 175 -16.16 48.00 10.09
CA ILE A 175 -16.36 47.86 8.64
C ILE A 175 -16.90 49.15 8.04
N ALA A 176 -17.89 49.78 8.69
CA ALA A 176 -18.45 51.05 8.24
C ALA A 176 -17.46 52.24 8.25
N ARG A 177 -16.41 52.20 9.10
CA ARG A 177 -15.32 53.19 9.10
C ARG A 177 -14.27 52.92 8.02
N LEU A 178 -13.96 51.65 7.75
CA LEU A 178 -13.10 51.30 6.62
C LEU A 178 -13.79 51.62 5.29
N ASP A 179 -15.09 51.36 5.17
CA ASP A 179 -15.90 51.75 4.02
C ASP A 179 -15.97 53.28 3.82
N SER A 180 -16.02 54.11 4.89
CA SER A 180 -15.94 55.57 4.76
C SER A 180 -14.56 56.03 4.31
N ALA A 181 -13.50 55.51 4.92
CA ALA A 181 -12.12 55.84 4.57
C ALA A 181 -11.79 55.47 3.12
N ILE A 182 -12.19 54.27 2.65
CA ILE A 182 -12.02 53.82 1.26
C ILE A 182 -12.76 54.76 0.30
N TRP A 183 -14.04 55.08 0.55
CA TRP A 183 -14.82 55.95 -0.34
C TRP A 183 -14.34 57.42 -0.34
N SER A 184 -13.65 57.87 0.71
CA SER A 184 -13.09 59.23 0.80
C SER A 184 -11.88 59.47 -0.11
N MET A 185 -11.20 58.41 -0.56
CA MET A 185 -9.97 58.52 -1.36
C MET A 185 -10.24 58.43 -2.87
N PRO A 186 -9.65 59.32 -3.70
CA PRO A 186 -9.71 59.19 -5.16
C PRO A 186 -8.81 58.04 -5.63
N GLU A 187 -9.15 57.39 -6.74
CA GLU A 187 -8.30 56.36 -7.37
C GLU A 187 -7.11 57.00 -8.12
N ASN A 188 -5.92 56.89 -7.54
CA ASN A 188 -4.66 57.46 -8.04
C ASN A 188 -3.51 56.50 -7.67
N PRO A 189 -2.43 56.34 -8.47
CA PRO A 189 -1.27 55.51 -8.08
C PRO A 189 -0.68 55.80 -6.68
N LEU A 190 -0.81 57.01 -6.13
CA LEU A 190 -0.39 57.36 -4.76
C LEU A 190 -1.33 56.80 -3.67
N THR A 191 -2.65 56.80 -3.91
CA THR A 191 -3.67 56.33 -2.96
C THR A 191 -3.98 54.84 -3.10
N ALA A 192 -3.80 54.26 -4.30
CA ALA A 192 -4.04 52.86 -4.62
C ALA A 192 -3.44 51.84 -3.60
N PRO A 193 -2.16 51.96 -3.15
CA PRO A 193 -1.64 51.04 -2.14
C PRO A 193 -2.35 51.17 -0.79
N VAL A 194 -2.80 52.37 -0.42
CA VAL A 194 -3.55 52.62 0.84
C VAL A 194 -4.98 52.11 0.73
N ILE A 195 -5.63 52.29 -0.43
CA ILE A 195 -6.94 51.68 -0.71
C ILE A 195 -6.86 50.15 -0.64
N ALA A 196 -5.79 49.54 -1.14
CA ALA A 196 -5.55 48.10 -1.00
C ALA A 196 -5.30 47.68 0.47
N GLU A 197 -4.51 48.45 1.21
CA GLU A 197 -4.26 48.27 2.66
C GLU A 197 -5.58 48.26 3.46
N LEU A 198 -6.46 49.23 3.23
CA LEU A 198 -7.76 49.31 3.90
C LEU A 198 -8.72 48.17 3.50
N ASN A 199 -8.73 47.75 2.23
CA ASN A 199 -9.56 46.62 1.79
C ASN A 199 -9.10 45.31 2.43
N ALA A 200 -7.78 45.10 2.60
CA ALA A 200 -7.26 43.93 3.31
C ALA A 200 -7.68 43.93 4.79
N GLN A 201 -7.49 45.07 5.49
CA GLN A 201 -7.95 45.24 6.88
C GLN A 201 -9.46 45.01 7.02
N ARG A 202 -10.26 45.53 6.08
CA ARG A 202 -11.72 45.35 6.04
C ARG A 202 -12.10 43.88 5.93
N ASP A 203 -11.45 43.13 5.04
CA ASP A 203 -11.69 41.70 4.88
C ASP A 203 -11.24 40.91 6.12
N ASP A 204 -10.18 41.34 6.82
CA ASP A 204 -9.76 40.73 8.09
C ASP A 204 -10.75 41.02 9.23
N VAL A 205 -11.33 42.23 9.32
CA VAL A 205 -12.43 42.54 10.26
C VAL A 205 -13.68 41.71 9.93
N VAL A 206 -13.99 41.46 8.65
CA VAL A 206 -15.07 40.55 8.23
C VAL A 206 -14.78 39.10 8.64
N LYS A 207 -13.55 38.60 8.44
CA LYS A 207 -13.13 37.27 8.91
C LYS A 207 -13.26 37.16 10.44
N ALA A 208 -12.78 38.16 11.18
CA ALA A 208 -12.91 38.23 12.63
C ALA A 208 -14.37 38.22 13.10
N GLN A 209 -15.26 38.96 12.41
CA GLN A 209 -16.68 38.94 12.71
C GLN A 209 -17.31 37.55 12.47
N VAL A 210 -16.93 36.85 11.40
CA VAL A 210 -17.40 35.49 11.11
C VAL A 210 -16.89 34.50 12.17
N LEU A 211 -15.62 34.58 12.55
CA LEU A 211 -15.03 33.76 13.61
C LEU A 211 -15.71 34.02 14.97
N ALA A 212 -15.94 35.28 15.36
CA ALA A 212 -16.67 35.62 16.57
C ALA A 212 -18.12 35.06 16.57
N LYS A 213 -18.81 35.13 15.42
CA LYS A 213 -20.14 34.50 15.23
C LYS A 213 -20.10 32.98 15.32
N GLN A 214 -18.99 32.33 14.93
CA GLN A 214 -18.80 30.88 15.09
C GLN A 214 -18.48 30.49 16.54
N VAL A 215 -17.57 31.21 17.22
CA VAL A 215 -17.24 30.99 18.64
C VAL A 215 -18.50 31.14 19.51
N ALA A 216 -19.26 32.22 19.34
CA ALA A 216 -20.53 32.43 20.06
C ALA A 216 -21.62 31.39 19.74
N LYS A 217 -21.48 30.62 18.66
CA LYS A 217 -22.33 29.45 18.35
C LYS A 217 -21.83 28.18 19.05
N ILE A 218 -20.51 28.02 19.17
CA ILE A 218 -19.87 26.90 19.89
C ILE A 218 -20.11 27.02 21.41
N GLU A 219 -19.95 28.21 21.99
CA GLU A 219 -20.23 28.48 23.42
C GLU A 219 -21.70 28.23 23.80
N ARG A 220 -22.61 28.32 22.83
CA ARG A 220 -24.05 28.07 23.01
C ARG A 220 -24.45 26.61 22.72
N ALA A 221 -23.53 25.76 22.28
CA ALA A 221 -23.78 24.34 22.11
C ALA A 221 -23.60 23.59 23.44
N PRO A 222 -24.48 22.64 23.80
CA PRO A 222 -24.29 21.81 24.99
C PRO A 222 -23.02 20.94 24.81
N VAL A 223 -22.18 20.89 25.85
CA VAL A 223 -20.85 20.28 25.76
C VAL A 223 -20.92 18.76 25.61
N THR A 224 -20.81 18.28 24.37
CA THR A 224 -20.36 16.92 24.05
C THR A 224 -18.90 16.98 23.62
N VAL A 225 -17.99 16.36 24.39
CA VAL A 225 -16.55 16.39 24.11
C VAL A 225 -16.22 15.48 22.92
N ALA A 226 -16.22 16.07 21.72
CA ALA A 226 -15.69 15.47 20.50
C ALA A 226 -14.42 16.24 20.08
N VAL A 227 -13.26 15.77 20.54
CA VAL A 227 -11.97 16.30 20.06
C VAL A 227 -11.74 15.78 18.65
N SER A 228 -11.80 16.68 17.66
CA SER A 228 -11.55 16.38 16.26
C SER A 228 -10.85 17.56 15.59
N THR A 229 -9.68 17.92 16.14
CA THR A 229 -8.81 18.97 15.60
C THR A 229 -7.91 18.42 14.51
N THR A 230 -8.48 18.23 13.32
CA THR A 230 -7.73 17.93 12.08
C THR A 230 -7.79 19.15 11.14
N SER A 231 -7.44 20.32 11.67
CA SER A 231 -6.78 21.33 10.85
C SER A 231 -5.41 20.79 10.48
N GLU A 232 -5.03 20.87 9.21
CA GLU A 232 -3.61 20.77 8.84
C GLU A 232 -2.87 21.88 9.59
N ARG A 233 -1.93 21.51 10.45
CA ARG A 233 -1.07 22.46 11.17
C ARG A 233 0.11 22.79 10.28
N ASP A 234 0.64 23.99 10.40
CA ASP A 234 1.90 24.32 9.76
C ASP A 234 3.00 23.38 10.29
N PRO A 235 3.78 22.71 9.42
CA PRO A 235 4.73 21.69 9.85
C PRO A 235 5.84 22.27 10.76
N ILE A 236 6.10 23.57 10.64
CA ILE A 236 7.04 24.30 11.50
C ILE A 236 6.52 24.34 12.95
N ASP A 237 5.21 24.50 13.17
CA ASP A 237 4.61 24.56 14.50
C ASP A 237 4.57 23.17 15.18
N ASP A 238 4.30 22.10 14.43
CA ASP A 238 4.40 20.73 14.96
C ASP A 238 5.85 20.33 15.27
N LEU A 239 6.82 20.71 14.43
CA LEU A 239 8.25 20.52 14.71
C LEU A 239 8.70 21.33 15.95
N TRP A 240 8.25 22.58 16.08
CA TRP A 240 8.54 23.45 17.24
C TRP A 240 7.88 22.93 18.53
N ALA A 241 6.66 22.42 18.46
CA ALA A 241 5.98 21.76 19.58
C ALA A 241 6.70 20.48 20.00
N GLY A 242 7.10 19.64 19.04
CA GLY A 242 7.90 18.43 19.26
C GLY A 242 9.24 18.75 19.93
N ALA A 243 10.00 19.69 19.38
CA ALA A 243 11.28 20.11 19.93
C ALA A 243 11.20 20.63 21.38
N ARG A 244 10.10 21.31 21.74
CA ARG A 244 9.85 21.77 23.11
C ARG A 244 9.44 20.63 24.04
N ALA A 245 8.69 19.65 23.55
CA ALA A 245 8.39 18.43 24.30
C ALA A 245 9.68 17.61 24.58
N ASP A 246 10.55 17.48 23.57
CA ASP A 246 11.85 16.82 23.71
C ASP A 246 12.75 17.54 24.72
N TYR A 247 12.86 18.88 24.65
CA TYR A 247 13.60 19.67 25.65
C TYR A 247 13.07 19.43 27.07
N ASN A 248 11.75 19.51 27.26
CA ASN A 248 11.10 19.26 28.55
C ASN A 248 11.27 17.82 29.06
N SER A 249 11.50 16.84 28.17
CA SER A 249 11.85 15.46 28.54
C SER A 249 13.32 15.26 28.92
N GLY A 250 14.16 16.27 28.73
CA GLY A 250 15.62 16.18 28.81
C GLY A 250 16.29 15.59 27.57
N SER A 251 15.56 15.38 26.47
CA SER A 251 16.08 14.83 25.20
C SER A 251 16.76 15.92 24.35
N LEU A 252 17.82 16.53 24.92
CA LEU A 252 18.46 17.74 24.39
C LEU A 252 18.93 17.61 22.93
N GLU A 253 19.38 16.42 22.51
CA GLU A 253 19.84 16.19 21.14
C GLU A 253 18.71 16.26 20.10
N ARG A 254 17.63 15.50 20.33
CA ARG A 254 16.46 15.46 19.45
C ARG A 254 15.79 16.84 19.37
N SER A 255 15.71 17.53 20.52
CA SER A 255 15.28 18.93 20.56
C SER A 255 16.18 19.83 19.71
N ARG A 256 17.49 19.87 19.96
CA ARG A 256 18.46 20.70 19.22
C ARG A 256 18.42 20.46 17.72
N ASP A 257 18.28 19.22 17.28
CA ASP A 257 18.35 18.88 15.87
C ASP A 257 17.01 19.12 15.16
N ALA A 258 15.86 18.91 15.82
CA ALA A 258 14.56 19.41 15.34
C ALA A 258 14.51 20.95 15.29
N LEU A 259 15.17 21.65 16.22
CA LEU A 259 15.29 23.11 16.17
C LEU A 259 16.19 23.59 15.03
N ARG A 260 17.21 22.81 14.63
CA ARG A 260 18.02 23.09 13.44
C ARG A 260 17.21 22.92 12.15
N GLU A 261 16.30 21.94 12.11
CA GLU A 261 15.32 21.79 11.02
C GLU A 261 14.36 22.98 10.96
N VAL A 262 13.77 23.39 12.10
CA VAL A 262 12.96 24.62 12.20
C VAL A 262 13.74 25.85 11.72
N LEU A 263 15.03 25.98 12.03
CA LEU A 263 15.89 27.09 11.59
C LEU A 263 16.38 26.98 10.14
N ALA A 264 16.27 25.81 9.50
CA ALA A 264 16.50 25.65 8.07
C ALA A 264 15.25 26.02 7.26
N LEU A 265 14.05 25.80 7.81
CA LEU A 265 12.76 26.17 7.23
C LEU A 265 12.43 27.65 7.45
N ASP A 266 12.59 28.15 8.68
CA ASP A 266 12.51 29.57 9.04
C ASP A 266 13.80 30.06 9.72
N PRO A 267 14.77 30.57 8.94
CA PRO A 267 15.98 31.18 9.48
C PRO A 267 15.73 32.42 10.36
N SER A 268 14.55 33.04 10.31
CA SER A 268 14.22 34.24 11.09
C SER A 268 13.81 33.94 12.54
N ASN A 269 13.43 32.69 12.84
CA ASN A 269 12.84 32.27 14.11
C ASN A 269 13.73 32.58 15.33
N GLN A 270 13.41 33.66 16.04
CA GLN A 270 14.15 34.10 17.22
C GLN A 270 13.97 33.16 18.42
N ALA A 271 12.85 32.43 18.51
CA ALA A 271 12.58 31.53 19.61
C ALA A 271 13.43 30.24 19.50
N ALA A 272 13.50 29.66 18.30
CA ALA A 272 14.36 28.51 18.03
C ALA A 272 15.85 28.85 18.18
N ARG A 273 16.31 30.00 17.67
CA ARG A 273 17.71 30.47 17.89
C ARG A 273 18.08 30.56 19.37
N ARG A 274 17.18 31.08 20.22
CA ARG A 274 17.41 31.17 21.67
C ARG A 274 17.48 29.80 22.34
N LEU A 275 16.56 28.89 21.99
CA LEU A 275 16.52 27.56 22.60
C LEU A 275 17.71 26.69 22.18
N VAL A 276 18.17 26.77 20.92
CA VAL A 276 19.42 26.11 20.48
C VAL A 276 20.63 26.64 21.25
N ASN A 277 20.79 27.97 21.37
CA ASN A 277 21.90 28.55 22.12
C ASN A 277 21.88 28.11 23.59
N GLN A 278 20.70 28.08 24.23
CA GLN A 278 20.55 27.61 25.60
C GLN A 278 20.94 26.12 25.74
N ILE A 279 20.50 25.25 24.82
CA ILE A 279 20.88 23.83 24.82
C ILE A 279 22.40 23.67 24.62
N ASP A 280 23.00 24.41 23.69
CA ASP A 280 24.44 24.36 23.45
C ASP A 280 25.26 24.96 24.62
N ASP A 281 24.71 25.89 25.40
CA ASP A 281 25.28 26.38 26.67
C ASP A 281 25.16 25.32 27.78
N GLU A 282 24.00 24.67 27.93
CA GLU A 282 23.77 23.58 28.89
C GLU A 282 24.68 22.36 28.63
N LEU A 283 24.87 21.97 27.36
CA LEU A 283 25.82 20.92 26.96
C LEU A 283 27.28 21.31 27.30
N ARG A 284 27.66 22.57 27.11
CA ARG A 284 29.00 23.07 27.47
C ARG A 284 29.20 23.17 28.99
N ALA A 285 28.13 23.40 29.76
CA ALA A 285 28.20 23.48 31.21
C ALA A 285 28.33 22.11 31.90
N ASN A 286 27.82 21.02 31.31
CA ASN A 286 27.89 19.68 31.92
C ASN A 286 28.17 18.53 30.91
N PRO A 287 29.40 18.48 30.32
CA PRO A 287 29.77 17.47 29.33
C PRO A 287 29.90 16.04 29.90
N GLU A 288 29.91 15.86 31.23
CA GLU A 288 29.92 14.53 31.85
C GLU A 288 28.53 13.92 31.97
N ALA A 289 27.54 14.68 32.46
CA ALA A 289 26.16 14.22 32.46
C ALA A 289 25.68 13.94 31.03
N TRP A 290 26.06 14.80 30.07
CA TRP A 290 25.79 14.59 28.65
C TRP A 290 26.35 13.25 28.14
N ARG A 291 27.67 12.99 28.29
CA ARG A 291 28.30 11.71 27.90
C ARG A 291 27.60 10.49 28.51
N GLN A 292 27.19 10.57 29.78
CA GLN A 292 26.46 9.49 30.45
C GLN A 292 25.04 9.29 29.88
N GLN A 293 24.35 10.37 29.52
CA GLN A 293 23.02 10.31 28.93
C GLN A 293 23.05 9.76 27.49
N THR A 294 23.97 10.20 26.63
CA THR A 294 24.16 9.65 25.28
C THR A 294 24.47 8.15 25.35
N ARG A 295 25.39 7.72 26.23
CA ARG A 295 25.70 6.30 26.45
C ARG A 295 24.45 5.50 26.86
N ARG A 296 23.57 6.07 27.68
CA ARG A 296 22.29 5.43 28.06
C ARG A 296 21.27 5.37 26.92
N SER A 297 21.15 6.41 26.09
CA SER A 297 20.27 6.38 24.91
C SER A 297 20.73 5.29 23.93
N LEU A 298 22.02 5.26 23.60
CA LEU A 298 22.62 4.25 22.73
C LEU A 298 22.40 2.82 23.26
N ILE A 299 22.57 2.57 24.55
CA ILE A 299 22.25 1.25 25.14
C ILE A 299 20.76 0.92 24.99
N SER A 300 19.84 1.88 25.18
CA SER A 300 18.40 1.64 25.02
C SER A 300 17.97 1.42 23.56
N GLU A 301 18.60 2.11 22.61
CA GLU A 301 18.38 1.94 21.17
C GLU A 301 18.93 0.58 20.69
N VAL A 302 20.07 0.15 21.24
CA VAL A 302 20.61 -1.20 21.07
C VAL A 302 19.67 -2.25 21.65
N GLU A 303 19.20 -2.11 22.91
CA GLU A 303 18.19 -3.00 23.48
C GLU A 303 16.93 -3.08 22.61
N GLN A 304 16.47 -1.95 22.06
CA GLN A 304 15.32 -1.89 21.17
C GLN A 304 15.58 -2.58 19.83
N ALA A 305 16.80 -2.48 19.28
CA ALA A 305 17.21 -3.20 18.06
C ALA A 305 17.39 -4.72 18.27
N TRP A 306 17.68 -5.17 19.50
CA TRP A 306 17.70 -6.59 19.89
C TRP A 306 16.32 -7.15 20.26
N ARG A 307 15.31 -6.31 20.49
CA ARG A 307 13.92 -6.77 20.63
C ARG A 307 13.41 -7.26 19.27
N ARG A 308 12.98 -8.52 19.22
CA ARG A 308 12.26 -9.05 18.06
C ARG A 308 10.98 -8.25 17.85
N PRO A 309 10.60 -7.92 16.59
CA PRO A 309 9.25 -7.48 16.29
C PRO A 309 8.24 -8.47 16.87
N GLY A 310 7.16 -7.95 17.48
CA GLY A 310 6.11 -8.81 18.02
C GLY A 310 5.53 -9.68 16.91
N THR A 311 5.54 -11.00 17.09
CA THR A 311 5.01 -11.93 16.09
C THR A 311 3.55 -11.58 15.79
N ALA A 312 3.26 -11.18 14.55
CA ALA A 312 1.91 -10.83 14.14
C ALA A 312 0.95 -11.97 14.51
N ALA A 313 -0.16 -11.62 15.17
CA ALA A 313 -1.16 -12.61 15.53
C ALA A 313 -1.66 -13.31 14.25
N PRO A 314 -1.77 -14.65 14.23
CA PRO A 314 -2.23 -15.35 13.04
C PRO A 314 -3.64 -14.87 12.69
N PRO A 315 -3.95 -14.59 11.41
CA PRO A 315 -5.25 -14.08 11.01
C PRO A 315 -6.35 -15.04 11.47
N SER A 316 -7.37 -14.48 12.13
CA SER A 316 -8.53 -15.22 12.62
C SER A 316 -9.17 -16.01 11.49
N LYS A 317 -9.37 -17.33 11.68
CA LYS A 317 -9.89 -18.29 10.68
C LYS A 317 -11.33 -18.05 10.22
N GLU A 318 -11.92 -16.92 10.57
CA GLU A 318 -13.32 -16.54 10.32
C GLU A 318 -13.48 -15.69 9.05
N ALA A 319 -12.37 -15.35 8.37
CA ALA A 319 -12.39 -14.85 6.99
C ALA A 319 -12.78 -15.98 6.02
N GLY A 320 -14.10 -16.21 5.90
CA GLY A 320 -14.68 -17.38 5.22
C GLY A 320 -14.35 -17.48 3.73
N TYR A 321 -13.55 -18.48 3.36
CA TYR A 321 -13.39 -18.90 1.97
C TYR A 321 -14.66 -19.60 1.48
N GLY A 322 -15.31 -19.05 0.47
CA GLY A 322 -16.29 -19.75 -0.37
C GLY A 322 -17.51 -20.31 0.37
N ALA A 323 -18.41 -19.44 0.80
CA ALA A 323 -19.80 -19.84 1.05
C ALA A 323 -20.49 -20.19 -0.29
N ALA A 324 -20.17 -21.38 -0.83
CA ALA A 324 -20.90 -21.96 -1.95
C ALA A 324 -22.38 -22.01 -1.59
N ALA A 325 -23.24 -21.49 -2.48
CA ALA A 325 -24.66 -21.36 -2.21
C ALA A 325 -25.26 -22.73 -1.84
N ARG A 326 -25.65 -22.89 -0.58
CA ARG A 326 -26.25 -24.13 -0.08
C ARG A 326 -27.50 -24.41 -0.91
N ASN A 327 -27.58 -25.59 -1.51
CA ASN A 327 -28.79 -26.01 -2.24
C ASN A 327 -29.97 -25.96 -1.25
N PRO A 328 -31.02 -25.15 -1.49
CA PRO A 328 -32.12 -24.97 -0.54
C PRO A 328 -32.89 -26.26 -0.24
N LEU A 329 -32.73 -27.30 -1.08
CA LEU A 329 -33.29 -28.61 -0.79
C LEU A 329 -32.65 -29.28 0.43
N PHE A 330 -31.37 -29.02 0.76
CA PHE A 330 -30.77 -29.51 2.02
C PHE A 330 -31.44 -28.89 3.24
N GLU A 331 -31.62 -27.57 3.25
CA GLU A 331 -32.27 -26.86 4.36
C GLU A 331 -33.71 -27.35 4.55
N LYS A 332 -34.41 -27.65 3.44
CA LYS A 332 -35.74 -28.27 3.46
C LYS A 332 -35.71 -29.71 4.01
N LEU A 333 -34.69 -30.50 3.71
CA LEU A 333 -34.55 -31.88 4.20
C LEU A 333 -34.19 -31.96 5.68
N ASP A 334 -33.45 -30.98 6.20
CA ASP A 334 -33.22 -30.80 7.63
C ASP A 334 -34.46 -30.28 8.38
N ALA A 335 -35.30 -29.44 7.74
CA ALA A 335 -36.46 -28.79 8.38
C ALA A 335 -37.76 -29.62 8.41
N ILE A 336 -37.91 -30.68 7.60
CA ILE A 336 -39.09 -31.56 7.65
C ILE A 336 -38.89 -32.63 8.73
N GLU A 337 -39.49 -32.42 9.90
CA GLU A 337 -39.51 -33.40 11.00
C GLU A 337 -40.62 -34.43 10.82
N ILE A 338 -40.30 -35.72 11.00
CA ILE A 338 -41.24 -36.84 10.86
C ILE A 338 -41.46 -37.50 12.23
N PRO A 339 -42.69 -37.49 12.80
CA PRO A 339 -42.91 -37.88 14.19
C PRO A 339 -42.59 -39.35 14.51
N THR A 340 -43.07 -40.31 13.73
CA THR A 340 -42.76 -41.75 13.90
C THR A 340 -43.02 -42.51 12.62
N VAL A 341 -42.10 -43.41 12.24
CA VAL A 341 -42.23 -44.31 11.09
C VAL A 341 -41.73 -45.70 11.48
N SER A 342 -42.44 -46.75 11.05
CA SER A 342 -42.01 -48.14 11.21
C SER A 342 -42.16 -48.87 9.89
N PHE A 343 -41.07 -49.48 9.42
CA PHE A 343 -41.02 -50.37 8.29
C PHE A 343 -40.63 -51.76 8.79
N ASN A 344 -41.44 -52.78 8.46
CA ASN A 344 -41.18 -54.17 8.81
C ASN A 344 -41.07 -54.96 7.51
N SER A 345 -39.84 -55.18 7.03
CA SER A 345 -39.51 -55.84 5.75
C SER A 345 -40.26 -55.26 4.53
N VAL A 346 -40.36 -53.94 4.42
CA VAL A 346 -41.06 -53.25 3.33
C VAL A 346 -40.12 -52.98 2.16
N GLU A 347 -40.54 -53.24 0.92
CA GLU A 347 -39.74 -52.93 -0.28
C GLU A 347 -39.39 -51.44 -0.38
N LEU A 348 -38.15 -51.12 -0.79
CA LEU A 348 -37.67 -49.74 -0.97
C LEU A 348 -38.63 -48.83 -1.75
N GLN A 349 -39.24 -49.33 -2.84
CA GLN A 349 -40.15 -48.53 -3.66
C GLN A 349 -41.40 -48.08 -2.88
N ARG A 350 -41.90 -48.92 -1.96
CA ARG A 350 -43.02 -48.61 -1.08
C ARG A 350 -42.62 -47.71 0.08
N VAL A 351 -41.40 -47.89 0.62
CA VAL A 351 -40.80 -46.96 1.59
C VAL A 351 -40.73 -45.55 1.01
N VAL A 352 -40.17 -45.41 -0.19
CA VAL A 352 -40.00 -44.13 -0.89
C VAL A 352 -41.35 -43.46 -1.20
N SER A 353 -42.38 -44.22 -1.60
CA SER A 353 -43.72 -43.62 -1.78
C SER A 353 -44.27 -43.07 -0.46
N THR A 354 -44.18 -43.83 0.64
CA THR A 354 -44.66 -43.36 1.96
C THR A 354 -43.86 -42.18 2.50
N LEU A 355 -42.57 -42.06 2.19
CA LEU A 355 -41.78 -40.88 2.54
C LEU A 355 -42.12 -39.66 1.69
N SER A 356 -42.49 -39.83 0.43
CA SER A 356 -43.00 -38.75 -0.42
C SER A 356 -44.33 -38.20 0.12
N ASP A 357 -45.24 -39.09 0.51
CA ASP A 357 -46.53 -38.74 1.14
C ASP A 357 -46.31 -37.99 2.47
N LEU A 358 -45.51 -38.55 3.39
CA LEU A 358 -45.17 -37.92 4.68
C LEU A 358 -44.42 -36.60 4.50
N SER A 359 -43.49 -36.53 3.55
CA SER A 359 -42.78 -35.28 3.22
C SER A 359 -43.75 -34.18 2.81
N ARG A 360 -44.82 -34.52 2.08
CA ARG A 360 -45.86 -33.57 1.65
C ARG A 360 -46.81 -33.15 2.78
N GLU A 361 -47.02 -34.02 3.77
CA GLU A 361 -47.83 -33.75 4.97
C GLU A 361 -47.10 -32.85 5.97
N PHE A 362 -45.85 -33.17 6.31
CA PHE A 362 -45.06 -32.48 7.34
C PHE A 362 -44.25 -31.27 6.82
N ASP A 363 -44.25 -31.02 5.50
CA ASP A 363 -43.68 -29.79 4.91
C ASP A 363 -44.55 -28.55 5.16
N ASN A 364 -44.27 -27.93 6.30
CA ASN A 364 -44.77 -26.62 6.72
C ASN A 364 -43.99 -25.45 6.09
N GLY A 365 -42.96 -25.71 5.28
CA GLY A 365 -42.16 -24.67 4.63
C GLY A 365 -42.93 -23.90 3.55
N GLY A 366 -42.79 -22.58 3.53
CA GLY A 366 -43.41 -21.69 2.54
C GLY A 366 -42.81 -21.76 1.11
N GLY A 367 -42.24 -22.90 0.73
CA GLY A 367 -41.59 -23.10 -0.57
C GLY A 367 -42.59 -23.27 -1.72
N ALA A 368 -42.15 -22.98 -2.95
CA ALA A 368 -43.01 -23.00 -4.15
C ALA A 368 -43.57 -24.40 -4.54
N ARG A 369 -43.12 -25.48 -3.90
CA ARG A 369 -43.67 -26.83 -4.03
C ARG A 369 -43.68 -27.51 -2.65
N LYS A 370 -44.78 -28.18 -2.30
CA LYS A 370 -44.91 -28.96 -1.05
C LYS A 370 -44.32 -30.36 -1.19
N GLY A 371 -43.65 -30.84 -0.15
CA GLY A 371 -42.92 -32.11 -0.11
C GLY A 371 -41.61 -32.10 -0.90
N VAL A 372 -40.94 -33.24 -0.97
CA VAL A 372 -39.71 -33.48 -1.72
C VAL A 372 -39.89 -34.67 -2.66
N ASN A 373 -39.47 -34.53 -3.92
CA ASN A 373 -39.50 -35.62 -4.88
C ASN A 373 -38.29 -36.56 -4.67
N ILE A 374 -38.55 -37.86 -4.58
CA ILE A 374 -37.54 -38.90 -4.30
C ILE A 374 -37.62 -39.94 -5.42
N ILE A 375 -36.52 -40.14 -6.15
CA ILE A 375 -36.42 -41.00 -7.33
C ILE A 375 -35.44 -42.14 -7.04
N VAL A 376 -35.85 -43.39 -7.22
CA VAL A 376 -34.94 -44.54 -7.16
C VAL A 376 -34.47 -44.91 -8.57
N ILE A 377 -33.14 -44.98 -8.76
CA ILE A 377 -32.50 -45.43 -10.00
C ILE A 377 -31.63 -46.65 -9.67
N ASP A 378 -32.21 -47.84 -9.78
CA ASP A 378 -31.51 -49.11 -9.63
C ASP A 378 -31.41 -49.84 -10.99
N PRO A 379 -30.24 -49.86 -11.65
CA PRO A 379 -30.05 -50.57 -12.92
C PRO A 379 -30.00 -52.10 -12.78
N MET A 380 -30.05 -52.63 -11.54
CA MET A 380 -29.96 -54.06 -11.24
C MET A 380 -31.26 -54.61 -10.60
N ASP A 381 -32.29 -53.77 -10.42
CA ASP A 381 -33.60 -54.10 -9.83
C ASP A 381 -33.52 -55.01 -8.58
N ARG A 382 -32.65 -54.64 -7.62
CA ARG A 382 -32.30 -55.49 -6.46
C ARG A 382 -33.43 -55.59 -5.42
N ARG A 383 -34.38 -54.66 -5.45
CA ARG A 383 -35.56 -54.53 -4.56
C ARG A 383 -35.29 -54.89 -3.10
N PRO A 384 -34.34 -54.22 -2.42
CA PRO A 384 -34.06 -54.49 -1.03
C PRO A 384 -35.29 -54.20 -0.16
N THR A 385 -35.46 -54.98 0.90
CA THR A 385 -36.48 -54.76 1.93
C THR A 385 -35.87 -54.08 3.15
N VAL A 386 -36.63 -53.16 3.72
CA VAL A 386 -36.20 -52.27 4.81
C VAL A 386 -36.94 -52.65 6.08
N SER A 387 -36.21 -52.84 7.18
CA SER A 387 -36.77 -53.20 8.48
C SER A 387 -36.16 -52.33 9.59
N LEU A 388 -36.82 -51.22 9.93
CA LEU A 388 -36.36 -50.23 10.90
C LEU A 388 -37.52 -49.40 11.47
N THR A 389 -37.31 -48.82 12.65
CA THR A 389 -38.30 -47.95 13.32
C THR A 389 -37.62 -46.67 13.80
N LEU A 390 -38.19 -45.53 13.45
CA LEU A 390 -37.64 -44.18 13.66
C LEU A 390 -38.70 -43.29 14.33
N ARG A 391 -38.25 -42.31 15.10
CA ARG A 391 -39.07 -41.33 15.83
C ARG A 391 -38.36 -39.99 15.88
N GLU A 392 -39.10 -38.90 15.70
CA GLU A 392 -38.63 -37.51 15.91
C GLU A 392 -37.31 -37.22 15.17
N LEU A 393 -37.28 -37.54 13.87
CA LEU A 393 -36.12 -37.31 12.99
C LEU A 393 -36.48 -36.43 11.79
N SER A 394 -35.51 -35.65 11.30
CA SER A 394 -35.63 -34.97 10.02
C SER A 394 -35.66 -35.97 8.85
N LEU A 395 -36.35 -35.60 7.76
CA LEU A 395 -36.46 -36.42 6.54
C LEU A 395 -35.08 -36.81 5.98
N LYS A 396 -34.09 -35.91 6.06
CA LYS A 396 -32.68 -36.21 5.78
C LYS A 396 -32.15 -37.40 6.59
N ARG A 397 -32.31 -37.36 7.93
CA ARG A 397 -31.82 -38.41 8.83
C ARG A 397 -32.57 -39.73 8.65
N VAL A 398 -33.85 -39.67 8.29
CA VAL A 398 -34.64 -40.83 7.87
C VAL A 398 -34.08 -41.45 6.59
N LEU A 399 -33.72 -40.63 5.60
CA LEU A 399 -33.10 -41.10 4.36
C LEU A 399 -31.73 -41.73 4.61
N ASP A 400 -30.85 -41.08 5.39
CA ASP A 400 -29.53 -41.62 5.78
C ASP A 400 -29.65 -43.08 6.28
N PHE A 401 -30.46 -43.31 7.32
CA PHE A 401 -30.63 -44.63 7.92
C PHE A 401 -31.23 -45.66 6.96
N ILE A 402 -32.08 -45.24 6.02
CA ILE A 402 -32.60 -46.13 4.99
C ILE A 402 -31.48 -46.50 4.02
N THR A 403 -30.73 -45.54 3.47
CA THR A 403 -29.61 -45.82 2.55
C THR A 403 -28.54 -46.70 3.18
N ASP A 404 -28.17 -46.44 4.44
CA ASP A 404 -27.20 -47.24 5.20
C ASP A 404 -27.68 -48.69 5.34
N SER A 405 -28.97 -48.90 5.64
CA SER A 405 -29.53 -50.24 5.88
C SER A 405 -29.56 -51.16 4.65
N ILE A 406 -29.45 -50.60 3.44
CA ILE A 406 -29.54 -51.35 2.16
C ILE A 406 -28.29 -51.21 1.27
N GLY A 407 -27.30 -50.40 1.68
CA GLY A 407 -26.11 -50.11 0.86
C GLY A 407 -26.43 -49.28 -0.39
N TYR A 408 -27.30 -48.27 -0.27
CA TYR A 408 -27.60 -47.30 -1.33
C TYR A 408 -26.97 -45.94 -0.97
N GLN A 409 -26.92 -45.02 -1.91
CA GLN A 409 -26.46 -43.64 -1.73
C GLN A 409 -27.50 -42.70 -2.32
N TYR A 410 -27.61 -41.47 -1.80
CA TYR A 410 -28.53 -40.46 -2.33
C TYR A 410 -27.80 -39.17 -2.74
N GLU A 411 -28.25 -38.58 -3.85
CA GLU A 411 -27.74 -37.34 -4.43
C GLU A 411 -28.84 -36.27 -4.36
N VAL A 412 -28.54 -35.11 -3.75
CA VAL A 412 -29.51 -34.01 -3.57
C VAL A 412 -29.34 -32.98 -4.68
N GLN A 413 -30.14 -33.12 -5.74
CA GLN A 413 -30.18 -32.18 -6.86
C GLN A 413 -31.08 -30.97 -6.53
N THR A 414 -31.25 -30.03 -7.46
CA THR A 414 -32.02 -28.78 -7.22
C THR A 414 -33.53 -29.04 -7.04
N ASP A 415 -34.08 -30.02 -7.75
CA ASP A 415 -35.53 -30.30 -7.79
C ASP A 415 -35.96 -31.63 -7.14
N ALA A 416 -35.01 -32.55 -6.90
CA ALA A 416 -35.30 -33.92 -6.45
C ALA A 416 -34.09 -34.57 -5.76
N ILE A 417 -34.35 -35.64 -5.00
CA ILE A 417 -33.34 -36.58 -4.49
C ILE A 417 -33.28 -37.78 -5.45
N VAL A 418 -32.07 -38.20 -5.81
CA VAL A 418 -31.83 -39.40 -6.63
C VAL A 418 -31.12 -40.45 -5.78
N MET A 419 -31.79 -41.57 -5.49
CA MET A 419 -31.23 -42.74 -4.81
C MET A 419 -30.65 -43.71 -5.83
N ARG A 420 -29.46 -44.25 -5.56
CA ARG A 420 -28.73 -45.20 -6.41
C ARG A 420 -28.15 -46.33 -5.54
N PRO A 421 -28.07 -47.59 -6.00
CA PRO A 421 -27.32 -48.61 -5.29
C PRO A 421 -25.84 -48.18 -5.16
N GLY A 422 -25.27 -48.34 -3.97
CA GLY A 422 -23.87 -48.05 -3.71
C GLY A 422 -22.97 -49.00 -4.49
N GLY A 423 -21.88 -48.48 -5.05
CA GLY A 423 -20.88 -49.28 -5.75
C GLY A 423 -20.04 -50.15 -4.80
N GLU A 424 -19.95 -49.74 -3.53
CA GLU A 424 -19.13 -50.37 -2.51
C GLU A 424 -19.94 -50.55 -1.23
N THR A 425 -20.17 -51.81 -0.82
CA THR A 425 -20.82 -52.16 0.45
C THR A 425 -19.80 -52.33 1.59
N SER A 426 -18.60 -51.78 1.40
CA SER A 426 -17.51 -51.84 2.36
C SER A 426 -17.63 -50.67 3.33
N THR A 427 -17.39 -50.91 4.62
CA THR A 427 -17.26 -49.82 5.62
C THR A 427 -15.83 -49.25 5.65
N LEU A 428 -15.19 -49.25 4.48
CA LEU A 428 -13.85 -48.73 4.22
C LEU A 428 -14.01 -47.59 3.22
N ASP A 429 -13.63 -46.38 3.63
CA ASP A 429 -13.46 -45.29 2.68
C ASP A 429 -12.02 -45.36 2.13
N THR A 430 -11.77 -44.79 0.95
CA THR A 430 -10.41 -44.57 0.44
C THR A 430 -10.14 -43.08 0.32
N GLU A 431 -9.21 -42.55 1.14
CA GLU A 431 -8.83 -41.13 1.12
C GLU A 431 -7.38 -40.91 0.67
N PHE A 432 -7.16 -39.76 0.02
CA PHE A 432 -5.87 -39.28 -0.47
C PHE A 432 -5.33 -38.19 0.46
N PHE A 433 -4.24 -38.50 1.17
CA PHE A 433 -3.57 -37.56 2.06
C PHE A 433 -2.32 -36.96 1.40
N PRO A 434 -2.31 -35.69 0.96
CA PRO A 434 -1.11 -35.04 0.44
C PRO A 434 -0.09 -34.86 1.57
N ILE A 435 1.09 -35.45 1.45
CA ILE A 435 2.15 -35.39 2.46
C ILE A 435 3.52 -35.18 1.81
N THR A 436 4.27 -34.19 2.29
CA THR A 436 5.61 -33.93 1.75
C THR A 436 6.59 -35.02 2.18
N ARG A 437 7.57 -35.36 1.33
CA ARG A 437 8.60 -36.37 1.67
C ARG A 437 9.35 -36.05 2.97
N SER A 438 9.59 -34.77 3.26
CA SER A 438 10.16 -34.34 4.55
C SER A 438 9.28 -34.70 5.74
N THR A 439 7.96 -34.72 5.57
CA THR A 439 6.99 -35.15 6.59
C THR A 439 7.04 -36.65 6.79
N VAL A 440 7.13 -37.44 5.72
CA VAL A 440 7.37 -38.89 5.79
C VAL A 440 8.66 -39.20 6.56
N ILE A 441 9.76 -38.52 6.23
CA ILE A 441 11.05 -38.67 6.93
C ILE A 441 10.93 -38.35 8.43
N ARG A 442 10.16 -37.33 8.83
CA ARG A 442 9.91 -37.00 10.26
C ARG A 442 9.05 -38.03 11.00
N MET A 443 8.20 -38.79 10.29
CA MET A 443 7.33 -39.80 10.89
C MET A 443 7.99 -41.19 10.95
N THR A 444 8.73 -41.57 9.89
CA THR A 444 9.39 -42.90 9.81
C THR A 444 10.79 -42.92 10.40
N GLY A 445 11.44 -41.76 10.58
CA GLY A 445 12.83 -41.65 11.04
C GLY A 445 13.89 -42.03 9.99
N ILE A 446 13.51 -42.62 8.86
CA ILE A 446 14.40 -43.26 7.88
C ILE A 446 15.40 -42.28 7.23
N GLY A 447 15.09 -40.97 7.20
CA GLY A 447 15.96 -39.93 6.65
C GLY A 447 16.62 -38.99 7.68
N GLY A 448 16.60 -39.33 8.98
CA GLY A 448 17.13 -38.46 10.04
C GLY A 448 17.98 -39.24 11.05
N GLY A 449 19.30 -39.31 10.81
CA GLY A 449 20.22 -40.09 11.64
C GLY A 449 20.50 -39.48 13.01
N LEU A 450 19.58 -39.63 13.97
CA LEU A 450 19.74 -39.17 15.36
C LEU A 450 18.82 -39.90 16.38
N ALA A 451 18.91 -41.23 16.44
CA ALA A 451 18.45 -42.07 17.57
C ALA A 451 19.24 -43.40 17.57
N SER A 452 20.22 -43.64 18.44
CA SER A 452 20.12 -44.01 19.87
C SER A 452 19.31 -45.30 20.14
N GLY A 453 19.97 -46.47 20.25
CA GLY A 453 19.22 -47.70 20.58
C GLY A 453 19.86 -49.09 20.46
N GLY A 454 21.18 -49.26 20.62
CA GLY A 454 21.76 -50.58 20.95
C GLY A 454 21.87 -51.64 19.84
N ALA A 455 22.87 -51.49 18.96
CA ALA A 455 23.52 -52.59 18.26
C ALA A 455 25.03 -52.32 18.14
N THR A 456 25.83 -53.36 17.90
CA THR A 456 27.30 -53.31 17.86
C THR A 456 27.85 -52.26 16.90
N ALA A 457 28.80 -51.45 17.36
CA ALA A 457 29.34 -50.33 16.61
C ALA A 457 30.15 -50.76 15.38
N VAL A 458 29.66 -50.37 14.20
CA VAL A 458 30.49 -50.05 13.03
C VAL A 458 30.36 -48.55 12.83
N VAL A 459 31.48 -47.84 12.75
CA VAL A 459 31.48 -46.38 12.58
C VAL A 459 31.18 -46.07 11.10
N ASN A 460 29.93 -45.75 10.81
CA ASN A 460 29.54 -45.22 9.50
C ASN A 460 29.98 -43.75 9.40
N ASP A 461 31.06 -43.50 8.67
CA ASP A 461 31.48 -42.16 8.25
C ASP A 461 30.41 -41.55 7.32
N PRO A 462 29.85 -40.35 7.64
CA PRO A 462 28.84 -39.69 6.81
C PRO A 462 29.34 -39.24 5.43
N PHE A 463 30.65 -39.28 5.17
CA PHE A 463 31.24 -39.03 3.85
C PHE A 463 31.66 -40.30 3.10
N SER A 464 31.48 -41.48 3.69
CA SER A 464 31.72 -42.75 3.00
C SER A 464 30.69 -42.93 1.86
N PRO A 465 31.11 -43.29 0.63
CA PRO A 465 30.18 -43.53 -0.46
C PRO A 465 29.24 -44.66 -0.09
N ALA A 466 27.93 -44.40 -0.20
CA ALA A 466 26.91 -45.34 0.25
C ALA A 466 27.07 -46.72 -0.43
N PRO A 467 26.96 -47.83 0.31
CA PRO A 467 27.01 -49.16 -0.29
C PRO A 467 25.88 -49.29 -1.31
N VAL A 468 26.20 -49.75 -2.51
CA VAL A 468 25.24 -49.86 -3.62
C VAL A 468 24.25 -50.98 -3.31
N ALA A 469 23.16 -50.62 -2.62
CA ALA A 469 22.03 -51.51 -2.40
C ALA A 469 21.46 -51.96 -3.75
N THR A 470 21.36 -53.27 -3.96
CA THR A 470 20.91 -53.85 -5.23
C THR A 470 19.46 -53.45 -5.50
N VAL A 471 19.25 -52.59 -6.49
CA VAL A 471 17.92 -52.12 -6.91
C VAL A 471 17.15 -53.26 -7.59
N ASN A 472 16.44 -54.03 -6.78
CA ASN A 472 15.44 -55.00 -7.23
C ASN A 472 14.04 -54.52 -6.83
N ALA A 473 13.12 -54.60 -7.79
CA ALA A 473 11.74 -54.13 -7.77
C ALA A 473 11.53 -52.59 -7.74
N PRO A 474 10.65 -52.03 -8.60
CA PRO A 474 10.20 -50.66 -8.49
C PRO A 474 9.09 -50.54 -7.42
N GLY A 475 9.24 -49.62 -6.47
CA GLY A 475 8.14 -49.25 -5.58
C GLY A 475 8.57 -48.52 -4.31
N GLY A 476 7.75 -47.57 -3.86
CA GLY A 476 7.87 -46.92 -2.55
C GLY A 476 7.51 -47.82 -1.36
N GLY A 477 7.68 -49.15 -1.49
CA GLY A 477 7.22 -50.14 -0.52
C GLY A 477 7.91 -50.03 0.85
N SER A 478 9.17 -49.59 0.90
CA SER A 478 9.87 -49.33 2.15
C SER A 478 9.32 -48.11 2.89
N GLU A 479 9.09 -47.00 2.19
CA GLU A 479 8.48 -45.78 2.78
C GLU A 479 7.00 -46.05 3.16
N ALA A 480 6.25 -46.79 2.34
CA ALA A 480 4.85 -47.16 2.61
C ALA A 480 4.69 -48.12 3.80
N GLU A 481 5.49 -49.20 3.88
CA GLU A 481 5.43 -50.14 5.01
C GLU A 481 5.91 -49.47 6.32
N ALA A 482 6.88 -48.55 6.26
CA ALA A 482 7.28 -47.75 7.42
C ALA A 482 6.18 -46.77 7.87
N LEU A 483 5.47 -46.11 6.93
CA LEU A 483 4.29 -45.30 7.24
C LEU A 483 3.17 -46.13 7.89
N LYS A 484 2.93 -47.32 7.37
CA LYS A 484 1.95 -48.29 7.90
C LYS A 484 2.32 -48.76 9.32
N GLN A 485 3.59 -49.05 9.60
CA GLN A 485 4.08 -49.37 10.94
C GLN A 485 3.95 -48.19 11.91
N PHE A 486 4.29 -46.97 11.46
CA PHE A 486 4.09 -45.75 12.26
C PHE A 486 2.60 -45.52 12.61
N LEU A 487 1.70 -45.70 11.64
CA LEU A 487 0.26 -45.57 11.88
C LEU A 487 -0.30 -46.69 12.76
N GLN A 488 0.22 -47.92 12.68
CA GLN A 488 -0.10 -49.00 13.64
C GLN A 488 0.32 -48.62 15.06
N GLN A 489 1.55 -48.11 15.26
CA GLN A 489 2.00 -47.60 16.57
C GLN A 489 1.15 -46.42 17.07
N ALA A 490 0.66 -45.57 16.16
CA ALA A 490 -0.30 -44.50 16.46
C ALA A 490 -1.75 -44.99 16.67
N GLY A 491 -2.00 -46.31 16.54
CA GLY A 491 -3.27 -47.00 16.79
C GLY A 491 -4.24 -47.05 15.61
N VAL A 492 -3.74 -47.38 14.41
CA VAL A 492 -4.55 -47.69 13.22
C VAL A 492 -4.30 -49.13 12.78
N ASP A 493 -5.29 -50.00 12.97
CA ASP A 493 -5.14 -51.44 12.78
C ASP A 493 -5.35 -51.89 11.32
N PHE A 494 -4.25 -52.06 10.58
CA PHE A 494 -4.25 -52.61 9.22
C PHE A 494 -4.20 -54.16 9.17
N LEU A 495 -3.98 -54.83 10.31
CA LEU A 495 -3.84 -56.30 10.35
C LEU A 495 -5.15 -57.03 10.67
N GLN A 496 -6.07 -56.38 11.37
CA GLN A 496 -7.34 -56.97 11.84
C GLN A 496 -8.55 -56.57 10.97
N GLN A 497 -8.36 -55.68 10.00
CA GLN A 497 -9.41 -55.13 9.16
C GLN A 497 -9.23 -55.59 7.69
N PRO A 498 -9.97 -56.63 7.24
CA PRO A 498 -9.88 -57.13 5.87
C PRO A 498 -10.18 -56.05 4.85
N GLY A 499 -9.41 -56.00 3.76
CA GLY A 499 -9.54 -54.98 2.72
C GLY A 499 -8.87 -53.64 3.04
N SER A 500 -8.40 -53.41 4.28
CA SER A 500 -7.63 -52.19 4.57
C SER A 500 -6.27 -52.19 3.90
N ASN A 501 -5.84 -51.04 3.39
CA ASN A 501 -4.61 -50.90 2.61
C ASN A 501 -3.99 -49.49 2.77
N LEU A 502 -2.69 -49.39 2.50
CA LEU A 502 -1.94 -48.14 2.46
C LEU A 502 -0.94 -48.19 1.30
N ALA A 503 -1.04 -47.23 0.38
CA ALA A 503 -0.06 -46.97 -0.67
C ALA A 503 0.50 -45.55 -0.53
N TYR A 504 1.71 -45.33 -1.05
CA TYR A 504 2.36 -44.02 -1.06
C TYR A 504 3.10 -43.83 -2.38
N ASP A 505 2.85 -42.71 -3.07
CA ASP A 505 3.36 -42.43 -4.41
C ASP A 505 4.60 -41.50 -4.44
N GLY A 506 5.00 -40.94 -3.29
CA GLY A 506 6.06 -39.93 -3.18
C GLY A 506 5.56 -38.51 -2.89
N SER A 507 4.25 -38.27 -3.01
CA SER A 507 3.58 -36.97 -2.83
C SER A 507 2.26 -37.06 -2.05
N ALA A 508 1.56 -38.19 -2.16
CA ALA A 508 0.35 -38.51 -1.42
C ALA A 508 0.39 -39.94 -0.89
N MET A 509 -0.30 -40.14 0.23
CA MET A 509 -0.58 -41.44 0.83
C MET A 509 -2.06 -41.76 0.61
N ILE A 510 -2.33 -42.87 -0.06
CA ILE A 510 -3.66 -43.38 -0.35
C ILE A 510 -3.98 -44.43 0.72
N VAL A 511 -5.05 -44.23 1.49
CA VAL A 511 -5.43 -45.13 2.58
C VAL A 511 -6.86 -45.61 2.43
N THR A 512 -7.03 -46.93 2.33
CA THR A 512 -8.33 -47.62 2.38
C THR A 512 -8.54 -48.16 3.79
N GLN A 513 -9.48 -47.59 4.55
CA GLN A 513 -9.65 -47.90 5.98
C GLN A 513 -11.02 -47.39 6.49
N THR A 514 -11.45 -47.78 7.70
CA THR A 514 -12.65 -47.21 8.36
C THR A 514 -12.58 -45.68 8.51
N THR A 515 -13.71 -45.00 8.32
CA THR A 515 -13.88 -43.53 8.46
C THR A 515 -13.27 -42.98 9.75
N ARG A 516 -13.55 -43.62 10.90
CA ARG A 516 -13.00 -43.24 12.22
C ARG A 516 -11.47 -43.27 12.28
N ASN A 517 -10.85 -44.23 11.59
CA ASN A 517 -9.40 -44.37 11.52
C ASN A 517 -8.80 -43.39 10.48
N ILE A 518 -9.54 -43.05 9.43
CA ILE A 518 -9.18 -42.00 8.47
C ILE A 518 -9.18 -40.61 9.13
N GLU A 519 -10.18 -40.30 9.97
CA GLU A 519 -10.16 -39.10 10.82
C GLU A 519 -8.96 -39.10 11.78
N ARG A 520 -8.61 -40.26 12.37
CA ARG A 520 -7.42 -40.41 13.22
C ARG A 520 -6.14 -40.11 12.44
N ILE A 521 -6.00 -40.62 11.23
CA ILE A 521 -4.87 -40.33 10.32
C ILE A 521 -4.81 -38.82 10.01
N ARG A 522 -5.93 -38.20 9.61
CA ARG A 522 -6.00 -36.74 9.36
C ARG A 522 -5.49 -35.94 10.56
N ASN A 523 -5.93 -36.32 11.77
CA ASN A 523 -5.51 -35.66 13.02
C ASN A 523 -4.04 -35.89 13.40
N ILE A 524 -3.45 -37.02 13.01
CA ILE A 524 -2.00 -37.27 13.15
C ILE A 524 -1.22 -36.40 12.15
N LEU A 525 -1.56 -36.48 10.86
CA LEU A 525 -0.85 -35.76 9.79
C LEU A 525 -0.89 -34.24 9.98
N ASN A 526 -2.04 -33.69 10.42
CA ASN A 526 -2.18 -32.27 10.75
C ASN A 526 -1.16 -31.77 11.80
N ARG A 527 -0.67 -32.64 12.71
CA ARG A 527 0.37 -32.27 13.69
C ARG A 527 1.78 -32.24 13.08
N TYR A 528 2.04 -33.08 12.07
CA TYR A 528 3.34 -33.14 11.38
C TYR A 528 3.44 -32.15 10.22
N ASN A 529 2.32 -31.57 9.77
CA ASN A 529 2.27 -30.51 8.74
C ASN A 529 2.47 -29.08 9.31
N ASP A 530 2.72 -28.94 10.61
CA ASP A 530 3.10 -27.67 11.26
C ASP A 530 4.53 -27.25 10.83
N VAL A 531 4.64 -26.56 9.70
CA VAL A 531 5.92 -26.04 9.18
C VAL A 531 6.30 -24.78 9.97
N ARG A 532 7.02 -24.98 11.08
CA ARG A 532 7.59 -23.90 11.88
C ARG A 532 8.70 -23.21 11.11
N GLN A 533 8.36 -22.08 10.49
CA GLN A 533 9.33 -21.17 9.90
C GLN A 533 10.21 -20.59 11.00
N VAL A 534 11.52 -20.53 10.74
CA VAL A 534 12.50 -19.90 11.63
C VAL A 534 13.18 -18.76 10.91
N GLU A 535 12.98 -17.56 11.42
CA GLU A 535 13.74 -16.38 11.00
C GLU A 535 15.11 -16.42 11.71
N ILE A 536 16.19 -16.35 10.94
CA ILE A 536 17.56 -16.39 11.43
C ILE A 536 18.21 -15.04 11.12
N GLU A 537 17.94 -14.07 11.97
CA GLU A 537 18.55 -12.74 11.92
C GLU A 537 19.87 -12.73 12.73
N ALA A 538 20.93 -12.17 12.17
CA ALA A 538 22.23 -11.99 12.82
C ALA A 538 22.66 -10.52 12.75
N LYS A 539 22.69 -9.83 13.90
CA LYS A 539 23.14 -8.44 14.00
C LYS A 539 24.58 -8.40 14.50
N PHE A 540 25.44 -7.75 13.73
CA PHE A 540 26.81 -7.45 14.11
C PHE A 540 26.90 -5.94 14.38
N MET A 541 27.52 -5.57 15.49
CA MET A 541 27.71 -4.18 15.88
C MET A 541 29.07 -4.04 16.56
N GLU A 542 29.83 -3.05 16.13
CA GLU A 542 31.13 -2.69 16.68
C GLU A 542 31.03 -1.31 17.35
N ILE A 543 31.56 -1.19 18.57
CA ILE A 543 31.61 0.08 19.31
C ILE A 543 33.07 0.37 19.61
N GLN A 544 33.63 1.40 18.98
CA GLN A 544 34.98 1.89 19.29
C GLN A 544 34.88 3.13 20.18
N GLU A 545 35.20 2.98 21.47
CA GLU A 545 35.26 4.09 22.43
C GLU A 545 36.67 4.69 22.44
N GLY A 546 36.86 5.79 21.69
CA GLY A 546 38.12 6.52 21.62
C GLY A 546 38.23 7.57 22.73
N ALA A 547 39.11 7.35 23.71
CA ALA A 547 39.40 8.32 24.77
C ALA A 547 40.66 9.14 24.45
N LEU A 548 40.50 10.45 24.23
CA LEU A 548 41.57 11.43 24.37
C LEU A 548 41.24 12.34 25.56
N GLU A 549 42.02 12.23 26.64
CA GLU A 549 42.04 13.20 27.73
C GLU A 549 43.31 14.04 27.60
N GLU A 550 43.20 15.21 26.97
CA GLU A 550 44.33 16.14 26.83
C GLU A 550 44.42 17.08 28.04
N LEU A 551 45.31 16.75 28.98
CA LEU A 551 45.61 17.57 30.15
C LEU A 551 46.71 18.59 29.84
N GLY A 552 46.33 19.74 29.25
CA GLY A 552 47.22 20.86 29.01
C GLY A 552 47.58 21.64 30.28
N VAL A 553 48.88 21.77 30.58
CA VAL A 553 49.38 22.60 31.70
C VAL A 553 50.05 23.86 31.16
N GLN A 554 49.39 25.01 31.29
CA GLN A 554 49.95 26.31 30.92
C GLN A 554 50.55 27.01 32.15
N TRP A 555 51.88 27.06 32.21
CA TRP A 555 52.62 27.83 33.21
C TRP A 555 53.15 29.14 32.61
N GLY A 556 53.24 30.19 33.43
CA GLY A 556 53.79 31.48 33.05
C GLY A 556 54.79 31.98 34.10
N ILE A 557 55.99 32.36 33.68
CA ILE A 557 57.01 32.94 34.57
C ILE A 557 56.81 34.46 34.61
N ALA A 558 56.34 34.97 35.75
CA ALA A 558 56.38 36.39 36.04
C ALA A 558 57.73 36.75 36.69
N HIS A 559 58.66 37.33 35.92
CA HIS A 559 59.85 37.96 36.50
C HIS A 559 59.44 39.26 37.20
N GLY A 560 59.37 39.21 38.54
CA GLY A 560 59.15 40.40 39.37
C GLY A 560 60.35 41.34 39.30
N ILE A 561 60.15 42.56 38.79
CA ILE A 561 61.16 43.61 38.73
C ILE A 561 61.01 44.51 39.97
N ASN A 562 61.87 44.30 40.96
CA ASN A 562 62.25 45.20 42.07
C ASN A 562 63.68 44.73 42.46
N GLY A 563 64.72 45.57 42.60
CA GLY A 563 64.80 46.82 43.37
C GLY A 563 65.13 46.46 44.83
N ASP A 564 66.26 46.83 45.45
CA ASP A 564 67.32 47.82 45.18
C ASP A 564 68.65 47.35 45.84
N PRO A 565 69.80 48.06 45.72
CA PRO A 565 70.19 49.11 44.75
C PRO A 565 71.44 48.73 43.89
#